data_AF-A0A7C1Y6U4-F1
#
_entry.id   AF-A0A7C1Y6U4-F1
#
_cell.length_a   1.000
_cell.length_b   1.000
_cell.length_c   1.000
_cell.angle_alpha   90.00
_cell.angle_beta   90.00
_cell.angle_gamma   90.00
#
_symmetry.space_group_name_H-M   'P 1'
#
loop_
_entity.id
_entity.type
_entity.pdbx_description
1 polymer ?
#
loop_
_entity_poly.entity_id
_entity_poly.type
_entity_poly.pdbx_seq_one_letter_code
_entity_poly.pdbx_strand_id
1 'polypeptide(L)'
;MAFTYFFRDMQTLQLIQRDILPVIRSCRYINIWDAGCAHGPEPYSLAIMLREKMSHMLFRNVHIHATDVDACDQFGRTIAAGAYPEGEIKRIPGEIRSKYFTRAEQPDSYEITD
;
A
#
# COMPACT_ATOMS: atom_id res chain seq x y z
N MET A 1 12.26 -7.30 -15.54
CA MET A 1 11.46 -6.08 -15.28
C MET A 1 10.16 -6.53 -14.63
N ALA A 2 10.03 -6.35 -13.32
CA ALA A 2 8.77 -6.58 -12.62
C ALA A 2 7.93 -5.30 -12.74
N PHE A 3 6.66 -5.43 -13.15
CA PHE A 3 5.74 -4.29 -13.32
C PHE A 3 4.60 -4.44 -12.31
N THR A 4 4.41 -3.41 -11.48
CA THR A 4 3.35 -3.32 -10.47
C THR A 4 2.84 -1.87 -10.43
N TYR A 5 1.61 -1.66 -9.98
CA TYR A 5 0.98 -0.35 -9.90
C TYR A 5 -0.09 -0.35 -8.82
N PHE A 6 -0.44 0.84 -8.33
CA PHE A 6 -1.44 1.00 -7.28
C PHE A 6 -2.81 0.47 -7.72
N PHE A 7 -3.50 -0.21 -6.80
CA PHE A 7 -4.83 -0.80 -7.02
C PHE A 7 -4.88 -1.74 -8.24
N ARG A 8 -3.81 -2.51 -8.47
CA ARG A 8 -3.69 -3.44 -9.62
C ARG A 8 -4.87 -4.38 -9.77
N ASP A 9 -5.26 -5.02 -8.67
CA ASP A 9 -6.39 -5.95 -8.64
C ASP A 9 -7.45 -5.46 -7.65
N MET A 10 -8.28 -4.52 -8.12
CA MET A 10 -9.36 -3.97 -7.33
C MET A 10 -10.38 -5.04 -6.92
N GLN A 11 -10.56 -6.09 -7.72
CA GLN A 11 -11.50 -7.17 -7.39
C GLN A 11 -11.00 -7.95 -6.18
N THR A 12 -9.71 -8.30 -6.16
CA THR A 12 -9.09 -8.96 -5.01
C THR A 12 -9.14 -8.06 -3.76
N LEU A 13 -8.83 -6.76 -3.88
CA LEU A 13 -8.95 -5.83 -2.75
C LEU A 13 -10.38 -5.73 -2.21
N GLN A 14 -11.39 -5.73 -3.09
CA GLN A 14 -12.81 -5.74 -2.70
C GLN A 14 -13.22 -7.04 -2.01
N LEU A 15 -12.69 -8.19 -2.44
CA LEU A 15 -12.92 -9.47 -1.77
C LEU A 15 -12.33 -9.48 -0.36
N ILE A 16 -11.09 -8.98 -0.20
CA ILE A 16 -10.48 -8.82 1.13
C ILE A 16 -11.37 -7.94 2.01
N GLN A 17 -11.86 -6.82 1.46
CA GLN A 17 -12.76 -5.92 2.19
C GLN A 17 -14.08 -6.60 2.59
N ARG A 18 -14.67 -7.40 1.71
CA ARG A 18 -15.99 -8.00 1.92
C ARG A 18 -15.92 -9.21 2.87
N ASP A 19 -14.95 -10.09 2.63
CA ASP A 19 -14.94 -11.44 3.20
C ASP A 19 -13.92 -11.57 4.34
N ILE A 20 -12.76 -10.91 4.23
CA ILE A 20 -11.67 -11.03 5.22
C ILE A 20 -11.75 -9.96 6.31
N LEU A 21 -12.09 -8.73 5.94
CA LEU A 21 -12.14 -7.60 6.87
C LEU A 21 -13.04 -7.87 8.10
N PRO A 22 -14.25 -8.44 7.98
CA PRO A 22 -15.09 -8.73 9.15
C PRO A 22 -14.43 -9.71 10.14
N VAL A 23 -13.64 -10.67 9.62
CA VAL A 23 -12.96 -11.69 10.43
C VAL A 23 -11.80 -11.06 11.19
N ILE A 24 -10.92 -10.34 10.49
CA ILE A 24 -9.70 -9.77 11.08
C ILE A 24 -9.99 -8.59 12.03
N ARG A 25 -11.16 -7.95 11.93
CA ARG A 25 -11.59 -6.89 12.87
C ARG A 25 -11.70 -7.35 14.33
N SER A 26 -11.88 -8.65 14.56
CA SER A 26 -11.91 -9.25 15.89
C SER A 26 -10.52 -9.58 16.43
N CYS A 27 -9.50 -9.58 15.57
CA CYS A 27 -8.12 -9.87 15.94
C CYS A 27 -7.46 -8.65 16.59
N ARG A 28 -6.71 -8.89 17.68
CA ARG A 28 -5.93 -7.83 18.33
C ARG A 28 -4.73 -7.40 17.50
N TYR A 29 -4.08 -8.34 16.81
CA TYR A 29 -2.93 -8.11 15.95
C TYR A 29 -3.19 -8.74 14.58
N ILE A 30 -2.93 -7.99 13.51
CA ILE A 30 -3.20 -8.40 12.14
C ILE A 30 -1.86 -8.41 11.41
N ASN A 31 -1.32 -9.60 11.16
CA ASN A 31 -0.09 -9.74 10.37
C ASN A 31 -0.47 -10.18 8.96
N ILE A 32 -0.07 -9.39 7.98
CA ILE A 32 -0.30 -9.65 6.56
C ILE A 32 1.05 -9.83 5.91
N TRP A 33 1.18 -10.85 5.07
CA TRP A 33 2.38 -11.07 4.27
C TRP A 33 2.05 -10.87 2.80
N ASP A 34 2.68 -9.86 2.20
CA ASP A 34 2.70 -9.59 0.78
C ASP A 34 4.01 -10.16 0.19
N ALA A 35 3.88 -11.25 -0.55
CA ALA A 35 5.00 -11.98 -1.14
C ALA A 35 5.11 -11.68 -2.64
N GLY A 36 6.23 -11.10 -3.06
CA GLY A 36 6.47 -10.65 -4.43
C GLY A 36 6.03 -9.20 -4.69
N CYS A 37 6.25 -8.30 -3.72
CA CYS A 37 5.73 -6.93 -3.73
C CYS A 37 6.35 -6.00 -4.80
N ALA A 38 7.39 -6.46 -5.53
CA ALA A 38 8.16 -5.70 -6.50
C ALA A 38 8.48 -4.28 -5.99
N HIS A 39 8.26 -3.23 -6.80
CA HIS A 39 8.53 -1.84 -6.42
C HIS A 39 7.60 -1.25 -5.32
N GLY A 40 6.67 -2.03 -4.74
CA GLY A 40 5.92 -1.60 -3.55
C GLY A 40 4.53 -0.94 -3.66
N PRO A 41 3.94 -0.64 -4.84
CA PRO A 41 2.58 -0.08 -4.90
C PRO A 41 1.47 -0.96 -4.30
N GLU A 42 1.64 -2.28 -4.37
CA GLU A 42 0.66 -3.26 -3.89
C GLU A 42 0.44 -3.24 -2.37
N PRO A 43 1.49 -3.33 -1.53
CA PRO A 43 1.30 -3.30 -0.08
C PRO A 43 0.68 -1.98 0.41
N TYR A 44 1.00 -0.85 -0.24
CA TYR A 44 0.37 0.44 0.05
C TYR A 44 -1.10 0.49 -0.35
N SER A 45 -1.47 -0.11 -1.49
CA SER A 45 -2.87 -0.20 -1.91
C SER A 45 -3.71 -0.96 -0.88
N LEU A 46 -3.15 -2.05 -0.34
CA LEU A 46 -3.76 -2.80 0.74
C LEU A 46 -3.83 -1.98 2.04
N ALA A 47 -2.74 -1.33 2.44
CA ALA A 47 -2.68 -0.50 3.64
C ALA A 47 -3.75 0.61 3.62
N ILE A 48 -3.84 1.36 2.52
CA ILE A 48 -4.82 2.43 2.31
C ILE A 48 -6.25 1.87 2.39
N MET A 49 -6.53 0.72 1.77
CA MET A 49 -7.85 0.10 1.82
C MET A 49 -8.24 -0.30 3.24
N LEU A 50 -7.31 -0.88 4.01
CA LEU A 50 -7.54 -1.22 5.41
C LEU A 50 -7.73 0.05 6.25
N ARG A 51 -6.94 1.10 6.02
CA ARG A 51 -7.02 2.39 6.71
C ARG A 51 -8.38 3.07 6.52
N GLU A 52 -8.95 3.02 5.31
CA GLU A 52 -10.26 3.61 5.00
C GLU A 52 -11.43 2.86 5.67
N LYS A 53 -11.24 1.61 6.10
CA LYS A 53 -12.32 0.75 6.63
C LYS A 53 -12.16 0.39 8.10
N MET A 54 -10.96 0.48 8.63
CA MET A 54 -10.65 0.22 10.04
C MET A 54 -10.66 1.50 10.87
N SER A 55 -10.94 1.37 12.16
CA SER A 55 -10.65 2.45 13.10
C SER A 55 -9.14 2.64 13.24
N HIS A 56 -8.71 3.85 13.57
CA HIS A 56 -7.28 4.15 13.76
C HIS A 56 -6.62 3.22 14.80
N MET A 57 -7.33 2.86 15.87
CA MET A 57 -6.80 1.93 16.89
C MET A 57 -6.56 0.52 16.36
N LEU A 58 -7.44 0.01 15.51
CA LEU A 58 -7.29 -1.32 14.92
C LEU A 58 -6.17 -1.32 13.87
N PHE A 59 -6.13 -0.28 13.04
CA PHE A 59 -5.10 -0.14 12.00
C PHE A 59 -3.68 -0.09 12.57
N ARG A 60 -3.48 0.52 13.75
CA ARG A 60 -2.18 0.52 14.44
C ARG A 60 -1.65 -0.87 14.80
N ASN A 61 -2.50 -1.88 14.84
CA ASN A 61 -2.09 -3.26 15.10
C ASN A 61 -1.94 -4.09 13.82
N VAL A 62 -2.03 -3.46 12.65
CA VAL A 62 -1.79 -4.08 11.35
C VAL A 62 -0.30 -3.97 11.03
N HIS A 63 0.32 -5.11 10.76
CA HIS A 63 1.69 -5.21 10.27
C HIS A 63 1.66 -5.87 8.89
N ILE A 64 2.09 -5.12 7.87
CA ILE A 64 2.22 -5.64 6.50
C ILE A 64 3.71 -5.92 6.26
N HIS A 65 4.04 -7.19 6.09
CA HIS A 65 5.36 -7.64 5.69
C HIS A 65 5.39 -7.74 4.17
N ALA A 66 6.08 -6.82 3.51
CA ALA A 66 6.28 -6.86 2.07
C ALA A 66 7.67 -7.45 1.78
N THR A 67 7.73 -8.58 1.07
CA THR A 67 8.98 -9.27 0.75
C THR A 67 9.07 -9.53 -0.74
N ASP A 68 10.23 -9.29 -1.35
CA ASP A 68 10.52 -9.66 -2.74
C ASP A 68 11.94 -10.24 -2.84
N VAL A 69 12.20 -11.04 -3.88
CA VAL A 69 13.52 -11.56 -4.18
C VAL A 69 14.20 -10.57 -5.14
N ASP A 70 14.69 -9.47 -4.57
CA ASP A 70 15.50 -8.51 -5.31
C ASP A 70 16.99 -8.78 -5.05
N ALA A 71 17.74 -9.05 -6.12
CA ALA A 71 19.19 -9.23 -6.03
C ALA A 71 19.94 -7.92 -5.76
N CYS A 72 19.30 -6.77 -5.96
CA CYS A 72 19.93 -5.44 -5.89
C CYS A 72 19.40 -4.52 -4.77
N ASP A 73 18.49 -4.98 -3.91
CA ASP A 73 17.90 -4.19 -2.80
C ASP A 73 17.29 -2.85 -3.25
N GLN A 74 16.92 -2.73 -4.53
CA GLN A 74 16.37 -1.51 -5.08
C GLN A 74 14.93 -1.33 -4.63
N PHE A 75 14.16 -2.42 -4.61
CA PHE A 75 12.75 -2.41 -4.23
C PHE A 75 12.55 -2.04 -2.76
N GLY A 76 13.36 -2.60 -1.86
CA GLY A 76 13.30 -2.29 -0.43
C GLY A 76 13.52 -0.81 -0.14
N ARG A 77 14.46 -0.16 -0.86
CA ARG A 77 14.73 1.28 -0.72
C ARG A 77 13.59 2.14 -1.24
N THR A 78 12.99 1.79 -2.37
CA THR A 78 11.83 2.51 -2.90
C THR A 78 10.64 2.42 -1.95
N ILE A 79 10.38 1.23 -1.40
CA ILE A 79 9.32 1.03 -0.39
C ILE A 79 9.64 1.84 0.88
N ALA A 80 10.88 1.80 1.37
CA ALA A 80 11.27 2.54 2.57
C ALA A 80 11.18 4.07 2.38
N ALA A 81 11.48 4.56 1.18
CA ALA A 81 11.35 5.98 0.84
C ALA A 81 9.89 6.41 0.64
N GLY A 82 9.00 5.49 0.23
CA GLY A 82 7.59 5.79 -0.04
C GLY A 82 7.37 6.83 -1.14
N ALA A 83 8.39 7.08 -1.97
CA ALA A 83 8.40 8.13 -2.99
C ALA A 83 8.13 7.54 -4.38
N TYR A 84 7.09 8.04 -5.04
CA TYR A 84 6.62 7.54 -6.33
C TYR A 84 6.42 8.70 -7.33
N PRO A 85 6.76 8.48 -8.62
CA PRO A 85 6.56 9.50 -9.64
C PRO A 85 5.08 9.73 -9.93
N GLU A 86 4.70 10.95 -10.32
CA GLU A 86 3.32 11.33 -10.60
C GLU A 86 2.61 10.37 -11.57
N GLY A 87 3.35 9.85 -12.57
CA GLY A 87 2.82 8.92 -13.57
C GLY A 87 2.24 7.63 -12.98
N GLU A 88 2.78 7.14 -11.87
CA GLU A 88 2.30 5.94 -11.19
C GLU A 88 1.07 6.21 -10.32
N ILE A 89 1.01 7.41 -9.73
CA ILE A 89 -0.05 7.84 -8.81
C ILE A 89 -1.28 8.34 -9.56
N LYS A 90 -1.13 8.76 -10.82
CA LYS A 90 -2.23 9.26 -11.65
C LYS A 90 -3.39 8.27 -11.80
N ARG A 91 -3.14 6.97 -11.58
CA ARG A 91 -4.15 5.90 -11.62
C ARG A 91 -4.97 5.78 -10.33
N ILE A 92 -4.51 6.39 -9.23
CA ILE A 92 -5.19 6.38 -7.94
C ILE A 92 -6.39 7.34 -7.98
N PRO A 93 -7.56 6.95 -7.42
CA PRO A 93 -8.68 7.87 -7.27
C PRO A 93 -8.27 9.17 -6.56
N GLY A 94 -8.73 10.32 -7.08
CA GLY A 94 -8.29 11.63 -6.60
C GLY A 94 -8.52 11.87 -5.11
N GLU A 95 -9.58 11.30 -4.54
CA GLU A 95 -9.88 11.38 -3.10
C GLU A 95 -8.84 10.66 -2.25
N ILE A 96 -8.38 9.49 -2.68
CA ILE A 96 -7.34 8.71 -1.98
C ILE A 96 -6.00 9.42 -2.14
N ARG A 97 -5.68 9.86 -3.36
CA ARG A 97 -4.44 10.57 -3.66
C ARG A 97 -4.25 11.78 -2.76
N SER A 98 -5.28 12.63 -2.62
CA SER A 98 -5.20 13.85 -1.80
C SER A 98 -5.13 13.59 -0.29
N LYS A 99 -5.52 12.40 0.18
CA LYS A 99 -5.47 12.03 1.60
C LYS A 99 -4.13 11.41 2.00
N TYR A 100 -3.58 10.54 1.14
CA TYR A 100 -2.46 9.66 1.49
C TYR A 100 -1.13 10.05 0.84
N PHE A 101 -1.15 10.95 -0.14
CA PHE A 101 0.06 11.37 -0.86
C PHE A 101 0.23 12.89 -0.77
N THR A 102 1.45 13.32 -0.45
CA THR A 102 1.87 14.72 -0.54
C THR A 102 2.96 14.89 -1.57
N ARG A 103 3.14 16.10 -2.09
CA ARG A 103 4.23 16.38 -3.04
C ARG A 103 5.56 16.28 -2.30
N ALA A 104 6.48 15.48 -2.83
CA ALA A 104 7.83 15.31 -2.30
C ALA A 104 8.67 16.57 -2.51
N GLU A 105 9.86 16.63 -1.90
CA GLU A 105 10.84 17.69 -2.17
C GLU A 105 11.38 17.63 -3.61
N GLN A 106 11.38 16.44 -4.22
CA GLN A 106 11.81 16.26 -5.60
C GLN A 106 10.72 16.68 -6.60
N PRO A 107 11.09 17.31 -7.74
CA PRO A 107 10.15 17.64 -8.81
C PRO A 107 9.43 16.37 -9.30
N ASP A 108 8.11 16.45 -9.50
CA ASP A 108 7.26 15.37 -10.04
C ASP A 108 7.22 14.06 -9.24
N SER A 109 7.64 14.09 -7.97
CA SER A 109 7.54 12.99 -7.03
C SER A 109 6.53 13.28 -5.91
N TYR A 110 5.92 12.23 -5.38
CA TYR A 110 5.00 12.28 -4.25
C TYR A 110 5.39 11.22 -3.23
N GLU A 111 5.21 11.56 -1.96
CA GLU A 111 5.52 10.71 -0.81
C GLU A 111 4.25 10.32 -0.07
N ILE A 112 4.25 9.12 0.51
CA ILE A 112 3.16 8.60 1.33
C ILE A 112 3.32 9.11 2.77
N THR A 113 2.26 9.69 3.34
CA THR A 113 2.35 10.42 4.62
C THR A 113 1.53 9.88 5.79
N ASP A 114 0.64 8.89 5.60
CA ASP A 114 -0.21 8.29 6.65
C ASP A 114 -0.21 6.76 6.61
#